data_AF-A0A382TZ20-F1
#
_entry.id   AF-A0A382TZ20-F1
#
_cell.length_a   1.000
_cell.length_b   1.000
_cell.length_c   1.000
_cell.angle_alpha   90.00
_cell.angle_beta   90.00
_cell.angle_gamma   90.00
#
_symmetry.space_group_name_H-M   'P 1'
#
loop_
_entity.id
_entity.type
_entity.pdbx_description
1 polymer ?
#
loop_
_entity_poly.entity_id
_entity_poly.type
_entity_poly.pdbx_seq_one_letter_code
_entity_poly.pdbx_strand_id
1 'polypeptide(L)'
;MTTHRATLTTQIFYGSGAISVGIKNNLLGTYLLIYYNRVLGLDASIVALAMAIALIVDAVSDPLVGIWSDRVRSRWGRRHPFMYAAIIPFAASYYMLLKDPGDISDQTLFIRLLVLLIILRISMTFYEVPRGALGPELSKDYDQRNALSAWSMAFGWIGGAGIAFIANRYFLDSFVDLEGYQSLAFWGGLSIFVGGVISCLGTHQSIPQLHTPEPRSMNILVLLREAKETLA
;
A
#
# COMPACT_ATOMS: atom_id res chain seq x y z
N MET A 1 -8.47 -19.85 29.14
CA MET A 1 -7.69 -19.52 27.92
C MET A 1 -7.17 -18.11 28.09
N THR A 2 -5.88 -17.91 28.36
CA THR A 2 -5.28 -16.58 28.44
C THR A 2 -5.31 -15.97 27.05
N THR A 3 -6.19 -15.00 26.82
CA THR A 3 -6.24 -14.23 25.58
C THR A 3 -4.90 -13.51 25.44
N HIS A 4 -4.07 -13.95 24.49
CA HIS A 4 -2.80 -13.32 24.21
C HIS A 4 -3.08 -11.91 23.70
N ARG A 5 -2.81 -10.91 24.55
CA ARG A 5 -3.09 -9.51 24.27
C ARG A 5 -1.92 -8.93 23.48
N ALA A 6 -2.20 -8.27 22.36
CA ALA A 6 -1.18 -7.50 21.64
C ALA A 6 -0.75 -6.32 22.53
N THR A 7 0.56 -6.15 22.71
CA THR A 7 1.11 -5.01 23.47
C THR A 7 0.86 -3.71 22.72
N LEU A 8 0.77 -2.58 23.43
CA LEU A 8 0.58 -1.25 22.84
C LEU A 8 1.66 -0.96 21.76
N THR A 9 2.89 -1.38 22.03
CA THR A 9 4.02 -1.28 21.10
C THR A 9 3.76 -2.00 19.78
N THR A 10 3.25 -3.24 19.81
CA THR A 10 2.88 -3.98 18.60
C THR A 10 1.73 -3.29 17.85
N GLN A 11 0.76 -2.71 18.57
CA GLN A 11 -0.33 -1.97 17.94
C GLN A 11 0.15 -0.72 17.21
N ILE A 12 1.09 0.02 17.80
CA ILE A 12 1.71 1.20 17.19
C ILE A 12 2.54 0.82 15.97
N PHE A 13 3.35 -0.24 16.05
CA PHE A 13 4.13 -0.71 14.89
C PHE A 13 3.25 -1.26 13.77
N TYR A 14 2.16 -1.94 14.11
CA TYR A 14 1.16 -2.36 13.12
C TYR A 14 0.51 -1.15 12.44
N GLY A 15 0.12 -0.15 13.25
CA GLY A 15 -0.50 1.08 12.78
C GLY A 15 0.42 1.92 11.90
N SER A 16 1.69 2.06 12.24
CA SER A 16 2.66 2.88 11.48
C SER A 16 2.79 2.46 10.02
N GLY A 17 2.56 1.19 9.71
CA GLY A 17 2.54 0.70 8.34
C GLY A 17 1.42 1.26 7.48
N ALA A 18 0.36 1.79 8.10
CA ALA A 18 -0.73 2.48 7.42
C ALA A 18 -0.36 3.88 6.93
N ILE A 19 0.73 4.49 7.43
CA ILE A 19 1.27 5.75 6.91
C ILE A 19 1.50 5.63 5.40
N SER A 20 2.13 4.53 4.96
CA SER A 20 2.42 4.26 3.55
C SER A 20 1.14 4.20 2.71
N VAL A 21 0.05 3.65 3.26
CA VAL A 21 -1.27 3.57 2.62
C VAL A 21 -1.89 4.96 2.47
N GLY A 22 -1.83 5.78 3.53
CA GLY A 22 -2.35 7.14 3.51
C GLY A 22 -1.65 8.05 2.49
N ILE A 23 -0.32 7.96 2.40
CA ILE A 23 0.50 8.72 1.45
C ILE A 23 0.17 8.34 0.01
N LYS A 24 0.09 7.03 -0.27
CA LYS A 24 -0.36 6.50 -1.57
C LYS A 24 -1.75 7.00 -1.93
N ASN A 25 -2.70 6.97 -1.01
CA ASN A 25 -4.07 7.39 -1.28
C ASN A 25 -4.13 8.87 -1.68
N ASN A 26 -3.29 9.73 -1.09
CA ASN A 26 -3.17 11.13 -1.51
C ASN A 26 -2.55 11.26 -2.91
N LEU A 27 -1.53 10.46 -3.23
CA LEU A 27 -0.97 10.43 -4.59
C LEU A 27 -2.05 10.09 -5.62
N LEU A 28 -2.74 8.96 -5.44
CA LEU A 28 -3.71 8.46 -6.40
C LEU A 28 -5.01 9.28 -6.43
N GLY A 29 -5.40 9.88 -5.31
CA GLY A 29 -6.63 10.66 -5.19
C GLY A 29 -6.51 12.11 -5.67
N THR A 30 -5.33 12.71 -5.57
CA THR A 30 -5.15 14.15 -5.82
C THR A 30 -3.97 14.43 -6.75
N TYR A 31 -2.76 14.06 -6.34
CA TYR A 31 -1.54 14.58 -6.96
C TYR A 31 -1.24 14.00 -8.34
N LEU A 32 -1.51 12.72 -8.56
CA LEU A 32 -1.14 12.03 -9.80
C LEU A 32 -1.83 12.64 -11.02
N LEU A 33 -3.14 12.83 -10.96
CA LEU A 33 -3.90 13.39 -12.08
C LEU A 33 -3.47 14.82 -12.39
N ILE A 34 -3.31 15.65 -11.34
CA ILE A 34 -2.88 17.04 -11.48
C ILE A 34 -1.48 17.11 -12.07
N TYR A 35 -0.52 16.32 -11.55
CA TYR A 35 0.85 16.30 -12.03
C TYR A 35 0.93 15.94 -13.52
N TYR A 36 0.36 14.79 -13.91
CA TYR A 36 0.46 14.34 -15.30
C TYR A 36 -0.33 15.24 -16.27
N ASN A 37 -1.44 15.83 -15.84
CA ASN A 37 -2.26 16.68 -16.71
C ASN A 37 -1.79 18.13 -16.78
N ARG A 38 -1.57 18.76 -15.63
CA ARG A 38 -1.30 20.21 -15.55
C ARG A 38 0.18 20.54 -15.62
N VAL A 39 1.05 19.66 -15.12
CA VAL A 39 2.51 19.88 -15.14
C VAL A 39 3.14 19.27 -16.38
N LEU A 40 2.83 18.00 -16.66
CA LEU A 40 3.42 17.27 -17.79
C LEU A 40 2.61 17.39 -19.09
N GLY A 41 1.40 17.97 -19.04
CA GLY A 41 0.60 18.27 -20.23
C GLY A 41 -0.16 17.08 -20.85
N LEU A 42 -0.15 15.90 -20.22
CA LEU A 42 -0.85 14.73 -20.74
C LEU A 42 -2.38 14.91 -20.61
N ASP A 43 -3.14 14.52 -21.61
CA ASP A 43 -4.60 14.66 -21.55
C ASP A 43 -5.20 13.91 -20.33
N ALA A 44 -6.14 14.56 -19.64
CA ALA A 44 -6.72 14.03 -18.42
C ALA A 44 -7.46 12.69 -18.64
N SER A 45 -8.06 12.48 -19.81
CA SER A 45 -8.75 11.23 -20.14
C SER A 45 -7.76 10.08 -20.29
N ILE A 46 -6.57 10.35 -20.83
CA ILE A 46 -5.49 9.37 -21.00
C ILE A 46 -4.90 8.99 -19.63
N VAL A 47 -4.70 9.96 -18.74
CA VAL A 47 -4.25 9.70 -17.36
C VAL A 47 -5.28 8.87 -16.61
N ALA A 48 -6.56 9.23 -16.69
CA ALA A 48 -7.67 8.49 -16.07
C ALA A 48 -7.78 7.06 -16.62
N LEU A 49 -7.55 6.87 -17.92
CA LEU A 49 -7.50 5.54 -18.53
C LEU A 49 -6.38 4.68 -17.94
N ALA A 50 -5.17 5.23 -17.77
CA ALA A 50 -4.08 4.51 -17.12
C ALA A 50 -4.43 4.12 -15.67
N MET A 51 -5.06 5.03 -14.93
CA MET A 51 -5.53 4.76 -13.57
C MET A 51 -6.60 3.66 -13.53
N ALA A 52 -7.53 3.65 -14.49
CA ALA A 52 -8.58 2.64 -14.59
C ALA A 52 -8.01 1.26 -14.93
N ILE A 53 -7.07 1.17 -15.87
CA ILE A 53 -6.39 -0.10 -16.21
C ILE A 53 -5.63 -0.62 -14.98
N ALA A 54 -4.89 0.23 -14.29
CA ALA A 54 -4.16 -0.14 -13.08
C ALA A 54 -5.10 -0.61 -11.95
N LEU A 55 -6.30 -0.02 -11.84
CA LEU A 55 -7.33 -0.45 -10.88
C LEU A 55 -7.91 -1.84 -11.22
N ILE A 56 -8.06 -2.18 -12.49
CA ILE A 56 -8.49 -3.53 -12.91
C ILE A 56 -7.43 -4.56 -12.52
N VAL A 57 -6.15 -4.25 -12.73
CA VAL A 57 -5.05 -5.11 -12.29
C VAL A 57 -5.10 -5.33 -10.78
N ASP A 58 -5.35 -4.26 -10.02
CA ASP A 58 -5.49 -4.27 -8.56
C ASP A 58 -6.57 -5.25 -8.08
N ALA A 59 -7.76 -5.16 -8.69
CA ALA A 59 -8.90 -6.02 -8.38
C ALA A 59 -8.62 -7.52 -8.60
N VAL A 60 -7.67 -7.85 -9.49
CA VAL A 60 -7.22 -9.22 -9.73
C VAL A 60 -6.06 -9.60 -8.79
N SER A 61 -5.11 -8.70 -8.54
CA SER A 61 -3.96 -8.99 -7.69
C SER A 61 -4.34 -9.21 -6.23
N ASP A 62 -5.31 -8.46 -5.69
CA ASP A 62 -5.72 -8.54 -4.30
C ASP A 62 -6.11 -9.95 -3.82
N PRO A 63 -7.06 -10.66 -4.47
CA PRO A 63 -7.41 -12.02 -4.07
C PRO A 63 -6.27 -13.02 -4.31
N LEU A 64 -5.49 -12.86 -5.39
CA LEU A 64 -4.36 -13.75 -5.69
C LEU A 64 -3.28 -13.68 -4.61
N VAL A 65 -2.91 -12.46 -4.21
CA VAL A 65 -1.93 -12.25 -3.14
C VAL A 65 -2.48 -12.66 -1.79
N GLY A 66 -3.77 -12.45 -1.51
CA GLY A 66 -4.42 -12.96 -0.30
C GLY A 66 -4.22 -14.47 -0.15
N ILE A 67 -4.60 -15.23 -1.18
CA ILE A 67 -4.46 -16.70 -1.21
C ILE A 67 -2.98 -17.12 -1.12
N TRP A 68 -2.09 -16.43 -1.83
CA TRP A 68 -0.68 -16.78 -1.86
C TRP A 68 0.00 -16.51 -0.50
N SER A 69 -0.27 -15.35 0.10
CA SER A 69 0.29 -14.95 1.39
C SER A 69 -0.16 -15.84 2.54
N ASP A 70 -1.34 -16.45 2.44
CA ASP A 70 -1.84 -17.39 3.43
C ASP A 70 -1.20 -18.78 3.37
N ARG A 71 -0.41 -19.11 2.34
CA ARG A 71 0.16 -20.46 2.18
C ARG A 71 1.67 -20.52 2.31
N VAL A 72 2.37 -19.41 2.10
CA VAL A 72 3.84 -19.39 2.20
C VAL A 72 4.29 -19.76 3.61
N ARG A 73 5.11 -20.80 3.73
CA ARG A 73 5.78 -21.17 4.97
C ARG A 73 7.23 -20.76 4.85
N SER A 74 7.62 -19.69 5.53
CA SER A 74 9.00 -19.22 5.56
C SER A 74 9.49 -19.08 7.00
N ARG A 75 10.82 -19.10 7.17
CA ARG A 75 11.48 -18.77 8.46
C ARG A 75 11.20 -17.34 8.96
N TRP A 76 10.74 -16.45 8.08
CA TRP A 76 10.35 -15.08 8.41
C TRP A 76 8.83 -14.96 8.58
N GLY A 77 8.12 -16.07 8.83
CA GLY A 77 6.66 -16.09 8.90
C GLY A 77 6.00 -16.15 7.52
N ARG A 78 4.66 -16.12 7.51
CA ARG A 78 3.85 -16.30 6.29
C ARG A 78 3.75 -15.01 5.46
N ARG A 79 3.64 -13.86 6.15
CA ARG A 79 3.21 -12.59 5.56
C ARG A 79 4.33 -11.58 5.38
N HIS A 80 5.27 -11.53 6.32
CA HIS A 80 6.43 -10.63 6.25
C HIS A 80 7.30 -10.79 5.01
N PRO A 81 7.54 -11.98 4.41
CA PRO A 81 8.33 -12.06 3.18
C PRO A 81 7.77 -11.19 2.05
N PHE A 82 6.44 -11.18 1.90
CA PHE A 82 5.75 -10.36 0.91
C PHE A 82 5.88 -8.88 1.22
N MET A 83 5.66 -8.50 2.49
CA MET A 83 5.78 -7.11 2.91
C MET A 83 7.20 -6.58 2.71
N TYR A 84 8.24 -7.34 3.08
CA TYR A 84 9.64 -6.96 2.87
C TYR A 84 9.99 -6.82 1.38
N ALA A 85 9.56 -7.78 0.57
CA ALA A 85 9.80 -7.74 -0.87
C ALA A 85 9.07 -6.57 -1.55
N ALA A 86 7.93 -6.15 -1.02
CA ALA A 86 7.06 -5.13 -1.59
C ALA A 86 7.45 -3.69 -1.22
N ILE A 87 8.06 -3.45 -0.05
CA ILE A 87 8.38 -2.09 0.41
C ILE A 87 9.26 -1.33 -0.59
N ILE A 88 10.31 -1.99 -1.10
CA ILE A 88 11.26 -1.36 -2.03
C ILE A 88 10.57 -0.96 -3.35
N PRO A 89 9.94 -1.88 -4.10
CA PRO A 89 9.29 -1.51 -5.35
C PRO A 89 8.09 -0.57 -5.12
N PHE A 90 7.42 -0.63 -3.97
CA PHE A 90 6.35 0.31 -3.62
C PHE A 90 6.88 1.75 -3.44
N ALA A 91 7.93 1.94 -2.64
CA ALA A 91 8.55 3.25 -2.45
C ALA A 91 9.22 3.76 -3.74
N ALA A 92 9.90 2.89 -4.47
CA ALA A 92 10.59 3.25 -5.71
C ALA A 92 9.61 3.66 -6.82
N SER A 93 8.52 2.92 -7.01
CA SER A 93 7.50 3.28 -8.02
C SER A 93 6.78 4.59 -7.66
N TYR A 94 6.50 4.84 -6.38
CA TYR A 94 5.98 6.14 -5.92
C TYR A 94 6.92 7.29 -6.32
N TYR A 95 8.21 7.15 -6.01
CA TYR A 95 9.22 8.15 -6.37
C TYR A 95 9.31 8.33 -7.89
N MET A 96 9.38 7.23 -8.65
CA MET A 96 9.52 7.29 -10.12
C MET A 96 8.29 7.85 -10.84
N LEU A 97 7.08 7.72 -10.25
CA LEU A 97 5.86 8.30 -10.79
C LEU A 97 5.87 9.82 -10.78
N LEU A 98 6.48 10.42 -9.75
CA LEU A 98 6.55 11.87 -9.58
C LEU A 98 7.90 12.48 -9.98
N LYS A 99 8.90 11.63 -10.26
CA LYS A 99 10.18 12.09 -10.79
C LYS A 99 9.99 12.63 -12.20
N ASP A 100 10.52 13.84 -12.42
CA ASP A 100 10.54 14.50 -13.73
C ASP A 100 11.03 13.53 -14.83
N PRO A 101 10.21 13.28 -15.87
CA PRO A 101 10.60 12.43 -16.97
C PRO A 101 11.60 13.05 -17.94
N GLY A 102 11.87 14.35 -17.83
CA GLY A 102 12.55 15.09 -18.87
C GLY A 102 11.69 15.21 -20.12
N ASP A 103 12.31 15.59 -21.23
CA ASP A 103 11.61 15.77 -22.51
C ASP A 103 11.36 14.41 -23.19
N ILE A 104 10.11 13.93 -23.10
CA ILE A 104 9.66 12.69 -23.72
C ILE A 104 8.29 12.90 -24.39
N SER A 105 8.02 12.13 -25.44
CA SER A 105 6.71 12.17 -26.12
C SER A 105 5.56 11.74 -25.22
N ASP A 106 4.35 12.25 -25.48
CA ASP A 106 3.11 11.87 -24.78
C ASP A 106 2.86 10.36 -24.76
N GLN A 107 3.17 9.67 -25.86
CA GLN A 107 3.03 8.22 -25.96
C GLN A 107 3.97 7.51 -24.97
N THR A 108 5.23 7.94 -24.93
CA THR A 108 6.22 7.40 -23.97
C THR A 108 5.83 7.72 -22.54
N LEU A 109 5.32 8.93 -22.29
CA LEU A 109 4.86 9.36 -20.97
C LEU A 109 3.66 8.52 -20.49
N PHE A 110 2.70 8.24 -21.36
CA PHE A 110 1.57 7.36 -21.05
C PHE A 110 2.01 5.93 -20.73
N ILE A 111 2.90 5.35 -21.55
CA ILE A 111 3.41 3.98 -21.31
C ILE A 111 4.16 3.94 -19.98
N ARG A 112 5.00 4.95 -19.70
CA ARG A 112 5.70 5.08 -18.42
C ARG A 112 4.72 5.16 -17.25
N LEU A 113 3.71 6.03 -17.33
CA LEU A 113 2.66 6.18 -16.32
C LEU A 113 1.97 4.83 -16.05
N LEU A 114 1.52 4.16 -17.10
CA LEU A 114 0.79 2.89 -17.01
C LEU A 114 1.65 1.81 -16.34
N VAL A 115 2.87 1.61 -16.81
CA VAL A 115 3.79 0.59 -16.26
C VAL A 115 4.10 0.88 -14.79
N LEU A 116 4.46 2.12 -14.46
CA LEU A 116 4.78 2.49 -13.09
C LEU A 116 3.56 2.41 -12.16
N LEU A 117 2.36 2.74 -12.64
CA LEU A 117 1.13 2.57 -11.87
C LEU A 117 0.82 1.10 -11.60
N ILE A 118 0.99 0.23 -12.60
CA ILE A 118 0.81 -1.22 -12.41
C ILE A 118 1.81 -1.75 -11.39
N ILE A 119 3.08 -1.34 -11.47
CA ILE A 119 4.11 -1.73 -10.47
C ILE A 119 3.73 -1.21 -9.08
N LEU A 120 3.28 0.04 -8.96
CA LEU A 120 2.83 0.63 -7.70
C LEU A 120 1.67 -0.19 -7.12
N ARG A 121 0.64 -0.48 -7.92
CA ARG A 121 -0.56 -1.25 -7.52
C ARG A 121 -0.23 -2.66 -7.08
N ILE A 122 0.56 -3.39 -7.87
CA ILE A 122 0.98 -4.75 -7.50
C ILE A 122 1.80 -4.72 -6.21
N SER A 123 2.76 -3.80 -6.10
CA SER A 123 3.62 -3.70 -4.90
C SER A 123 2.80 -3.33 -3.66
N MET A 124 1.86 -2.38 -3.77
CA MET A 124 0.99 -2.06 -2.63
C MET A 124 0.10 -3.25 -2.27
N THR A 125 -0.42 -4.05 -3.20
CA THR A 125 -1.19 -5.26 -2.89
C THR A 125 -0.35 -6.24 -2.07
N PHE A 126 0.90 -6.48 -2.49
CA PHE A 126 1.85 -7.34 -1.76
C PHE A 126 2.24 -6.82 -0.37
N TYR A 127 1.95 -5.55 -0.07
CA TYR A 127 2.17 -4.96 1.24
C TYR A 127 0.87 -4.88 2.06
N GLU A 128 -0.20 -4.31 1.51
CA GLU A 128 -1.45 -4.02 2.19
C GLU A 128 -2.27 -5.27 2.50
N VAL A 129 -2.34 -6.24 1.59
CA VAL A 129 -3.13 -7.47 1.82
C VAL A 129 -2.53 -8.31 2.95
N PRO A 130 -1.22 -8.66 2.94
CA PRO A 130 -0.62 -9.37 4.07
C PRO A 130 -0.65 -8.57 5.37
N ARG A 131 -0.45 -7.24 5.32
CA ARG A 131 -0.55 -6.38 6.50
C ARG A 131 -1.95 -6.40 7.09
N GLY A 132 -2.99 -6.17 6.29
CA GLY A 132 -4.38 -6.17 6.75
C GLY A 132 -4.78 -7.51 7.37
N ALA A 133 -4.27 -8.60 6.81
CA ALA A 133 -4.51 -9.92 7.35
C ALA A 133 -3.81 -10.16 8.70
N LEU A 134 -2.65 -9.53 8.98
CA LEU A 134 -1.91 -9.68 10.25
C LEU A 134 -2.73 -9.21 11.46
N GLY A 135 -3.60 -8.21 11.32
CA GLY A 135 -4.40 -7.68 12.44
C GLY A 135 -5.17 -8.75 13.21
N PRO A 136 -6.02 -9.56 12.53
CA PRO A 136 -6.71 -10.70 13.14
C PRO A 136 -5.82 -11.80 13.72
N GLU A 137 -4.57 -11.95 13.25
CA GLU A 137 -3.60 -12.93 13.79
C GLU A 137 -2.89 -12.42 15.04
N LEU A 138 -2.70 -11.10 15.17
CA LEU A 138 -2.04 -10.47 16.32
C LEU A 138 -2.89 -10.48 17.59
N SER A 139 -4.22 -10.48 17.47
CA SER A 139 -5.12 -10.62 18.61
C SER A 139 -6.40 -11.36 18.27
N LYS A 140 -6.89 -12.20 19.19
CA LYS A 140 -8.20 -12.86 19.11
C LYS A 140 -9.31 -12.07 19.82
N ASP A 141 -8.95 -11.03 20.59
CA ASP A 141 -9.87 -10.19 21.33
C ASP A 141 -10.48 -9.12 20.39
N TYR A 142 -11.80 -9.00 20.39
CA TYR A 142 -12.53 -8.06 19.53
C TYR A 142 -12.12 -6.61 19.80
N ASP A 143 -11.99 -6.23 21.08
CA ASP A 143 -11.65 -4.86 21.46
C ASP A 143 -10.24 -4.49 21.00
N GLN A 144 -9.31 -5.46 21.03
CA GLN A 144 -7.96 -5.25 20.56
C GLN A 144 -7.85 -5.20 19.04
N ARG A 145 -8.65 -5.98 18.31
CA ARG A 145 -8.75 -5.88 16.84
C ARG A 145 -9.30 -4.51 16.43
N ASN A 146 -10.27 -4.01 17.19
CA ASN A 146 -10.78 -2.67 16.99
C ASN A 146 -9.69 -1.61 17.27
N ALA A 147 -8.93 -1.76 18.35
CA ALA A 147 -7.79 -0.88 18.64
C ALA A 147 -6.70 -0.90 17.55
N LEU A 148 -6.32 -2.07 17.03
CA LEU A 148 -5.38 -2.21 15.91
C LEU A 148 -5.86 -1.48 14.64
N SER A 149 -7.17 -1.59 14.37
CA SER A 149 -7.80 -0.91 13.24
C SER A 149 -7.84 0.60 13.45
N ALA A 150 -8.17 1.06 14.67
CA ALA A 150 -8.17 2.47 15.04
C ALA A 150 -6.77 3.08 14.91
N TRP A 151 -5.73 2.41 15.41
CA TRP A 151 -4.34 2.84 15.23
C TRP A 151 -3.95 2.91 13.76
N SER A 152 -4.31 1.89 12.96
CA SER A 152 -4.06 1.91 11.51
C SER A 152 -4.75 3.09 10.82
N MET A 153 -6.01 3.38 11.16
CA MET A 153 -6.72 4.54 10.60
C MET A 153 -6.05 5.85 11.00
N ALA A 154 -5.70 6.02 12.29
CA ALA A 154 -5.03 7.21 12.77
C ALA A 154 -3.70 7.45 12.04
N PHE A 155 -2.84 6.43 11.96
CA PHE A 155 -1.56 6.53 11.25
C PHE A 155 -1.73 6.71 9.74
N GLY A 156 -2.76 6.12 9.13
CA GLY A 156 -3.11 6.37 7.73
C GLY A 156 -3.48 7.83 7.47
N TRP A 157 -4.31 8.42 8.33
CA TRP A 157 -4.63 9.85 8.25
C TRP A 157 -3.43 10.75 8.54
N ILE A 158 -2.61 10.43 9.54
CA ILE A 158 -1.38 11.17 9.83
C ILE A 158 -0.43 11.14 8.63
N GLY A 159 -0.24 9.97 8.01
CA GLY A 159 0.59 9.85 6.82
C GLY A 159 0.03 10.63 5.64
N GLY A 160 -1.25 10.40 5.30
CA GLY A 160 -1.89 11.02 4.15
C GLY A 160 -2.10 12.53 4.28
N ALA A 161 -2.78 12.97 5.35
CA ALA A 161 -2.99 14.40 5.58
C ALA A 161 -1.69 15.11 5.93
N GLY A 162 -0.75 14.44 6.63
CA GLY A 162 0.56 14.99 6.94
C GLY A 162 1.38 15.28 5.69
N ILE A 163 1.50 14.31 4.76
CA ILE A 163 2.22 14.55 3.51
C ILE A 163 1.54 15.62 2.67
N ALA A 164 0.19 15.64 2.64
CA ALA A 164 -0.55 16.64 1.89
C ALA A 164 -0.34 18.05 2.47
N PHE A 165 -0.37 18.19 3.79
CA PHE A 165 -0.09 19.45 4.48
C PHE A 165 1.33 19.93 4.20
N ILE A 166 2.33 19.05 4.35
CA ILE A 166 3.74 19.38 4.10
C ILE A 166 3.92 19.80 2.63
N ALA A 167 3.34 19.05 1.70
CA ALA A 167 3.41 19.34 0.28
C ALA A 167 2.84 20.71 -0.05
N ASN A 168 1.60 21.01 0.36
CA ASN A 168 0.96 22.30 0.06
C ASN A 168 1.60 23.49 0.79
N ARG A 169 2.22 23.27 1.96
CA ARG A 169 2.77 24.36 2.77
C ARG A 169 4.22 24.71 2.43
N TYR A 170 5.01 23.71 2.04
CA TYR A 170 6.47 23.81 1.93
C TYR A 170 7.04 23.34 0.59
N PHE A 171 6.36 22.48 -0.16
CA PHE A 171 6.90 21.94 -1.41
C PHE A 171 6.29 22.60 -2.64
N LEU A 172 4.96 22.76 -2.67
CA LEU A 172 4.20 23.23 -3.82
C LEU A 172 3.78 24.69 -3.59
N ASP A 173 4.43 25.62 -4.28
CA ASP A 173 3.94 27.02 -4.35
C ASP A 173 2.62 27.11 -5.13
N SER A 174 2.45 26.21 -6.10
CA SER A 174 1.19 25.96 -6.78
C SER A 174 1.07 24.49 -7.14
N PHE A 175 -0.15 24.03 -7.45
CA PHE A 175 -0.38 22.67 -7.94
C PHE A 175 0.31 22.33 -9.27
N VAL A 176 0.92 23.32 -9.94
CA VAL A 176 1.61 23.19 -11.23
C VAL A 176 3.14 23.26 -11.08
N ASP A 177 3.66 23.32 -9.85
CA ASP A 177 5.08 23.46 -9.59
C ASP A 177 5.85 22.12 -9.70
N LEU A 178 6.66 21.97 -10.74
CA LEU A 178 7.45 20.77 -11.02
C LEU A 178 8.49 20.47 -9.93
N GLU A 179 9.20 21.47 -9.40
CA GLU A 179 10.22 21.26 -8.36
C GLU A 179 9.57 20.76 -7.05
N GLY A 180 8.40 21.30 -6.71
CA GLY A 180 7.61 20.83 -5.58
C GLY A 180 7.21 19.36 -5.68
N TYR A 181 6.85 18.87 -6.87
CA TYR A 181 6.57 17.44 -7.08
C TYR A 181 7.82 16.56 -6.92
N GLN A 182 9.02 17.04 -7.24
CA GLN A 182 10.25 16.29 -7.00
C GLN A 182 10.52 16.13 -5.49
N SER A 183 10.27 17.18 -4.71
CA SER A 183 10.35 17.14 -3.24
C SER A 183 9.31 16.17 -2.66
N LEU A 184 8.08 16.23 -3.17
CA LEU A 184 7.01 15.28 -2.80
C LEU A 184 7.38 13.84 -3.15
N ALA A 185 7.97 13.60 -4.32
CA ALA A 185 8.43 12.29 -4.77
C ALA A 185 9.40 11.68 -3.76
N PHE A 186 10.43 12.46 -3.39
CA PHE A 186 11.47 12.00 -2.48
C PHE A 186 10.93 11.76 -1.07
N TRP A 187 10.28 12.76 -0.46
CA TRP A 187 9.80 12.66 0.92
C TRP A 187 8.62 11.70 1.09
N GLY A 188 7.72 11.64 0.11
CA GLY A 188 6.62 10.68 0.09
C GLY A 188 7.15 9.25 -0.09
N GLY A 189 8.07 9.03 -1.03
CA GLY A 189 8.71 7.72 -1.24
C GLY A 189 9.51 7.25 -0.02
N LEU A 190 10.30 8.16 0.57
CA LEU A 190 11.06 7.89 1.80
C LEU A 190 10.12 7.56 2.97
N SER A 191 9.02 8.29 3.14
CA SER A 191 8.05 8.03 4.21
C SER A 191 7.33 6.69 4.02
N ILE A 192 7.01 6.32 2.78
CA ILE A 192 6.47 4.97 2.45
C ILE A 192 7.48 3.89 2.83
N PHE A 193 8.75 4.07 2.48
CA PHE A 193 9.82 3.13 2.78
C PHE A 193 10.03 2.98 4.29
N VAL A 194 10.22 4.10 5.00
CA VAL A 194 10.46 4.12 6.46
C VAL A 194 9.26 3.58 7.22
N GLY A 195 8.03 4.03 6.91
CA GLY A 195 6.80 3.53 7.53
C GLY A 195 6.62 2.03 7.31
N GLY A 196 6.90 1.56 6.09
CA GLY A 196 6.88 0.14 5.74
C GLY A 196 7.89 -0.69 6.52
N VAL A 197 9.15 -0.25 6.56
CA VAL A 197 10.24 -0.93 7.28
C VAL A 197 9.96 -0.97 8.78
N ILE A 198 9.54 0.14 9.39
CA ILE A 198 9.20 0.20 10.82
C ILE A 198 8.08 -0.79 11.13
N SER A 199 7.04 -0.84 10.30
CA SER A 199 5.94 -1.77 10.52
C SER A 199 6.37 -3.22 10.37
N CYS A 200 7.15 -3.54 9.34
CA CYS A 200 7.63 -4.90 9.13
C CYS A 200 8.55 -5.36 10.27
N LEU A 201 9.55 -4.56 10.64
CA LEU A 201 10.49 -4.91 11.72
C LEU A 201 9.80 -4.99 13.08
N GLY A 202 8.90 -4.05 13.38
CA GLY A 202 8.17 -4.04 14.65
C GLY A 202 7.19 -5.21 14.79
N THR A 203 6.54 -5.63 13.70
CA THR A 203 5.64 -6.79 13.70
C THR A 203 6.39 -8.12 13.55
N HIS A 204 7.64 -8.12 13.06
CA HIS A 204 8.49 -9.32 12.94
C HIS A 204 8.69 -10.00 14.30
N GLN A 205 8.86 -9.21 15.36
CA GLN A 205 9.05 -9.72 16.71
C GLN A 205 7.84 -10.50 17.23
N SER A 206 6.65 -10.28 16.65
CA SER A 206 5.42 -10.96 17.03
C SER A 206 5.21 -12.30 16.29
N ILE A 207 6.07 -12.65 15.32
CA ILE A 207 5.97 -13.90 14.53
C ILE A 207 5.85 -15.17 15.38
N PRO A 208 6.63 -15.38 16.47
CA PRO A 208 6.54 -16.61 17.28
C PRO A 208 5.16 -16.80 17.94
N GLN A 209 4.37 -15.73 18.06
CA GLN A 209 3.07 -15.71 18.73
C GLN A 209 1.90 -15.80 17.74
N LEU A 210 2.17 -15.78 16.43
CA LEU A 210 1.13 -15.82 15.40
C LEU A 210 0.49 -17.21 15.32
N HIS A 211 -0.84 -17.23 15.28
CA HIS A 211 -1.61 -18.45 15.09
C HIS A 211 -1.38 -19.01 13.69
N THR A 212 -1.18 -20.33 13.57
CA THR A 212 -1.09 -21.01 12.27
C THR A 212 -2.45 -21.60 11.89
N PRO A 213 -3.19 -21.04 10.92
CA PRO A 213 -4.44 -21.64 10.47
C PRO A 213 -4.19 -22.93 9.67
N GLU A 214 -5.18 -23.83 9.70
CA GLU A 214 -5.17 -25.12 9.00
C GLU A 214 -5.01 -24.93 7.47
N PRO A 215 -4.32 -25.86 6.78
CA PRO A 215 -4.06 -25.73 5.34
C PRO A 215 -5.36 -25.79 4.51
N ARG A 216 -5.74 -24.69 3.85
CA ARG A 216 -6.84 -24.63 2.86
C ARG A 216 -6.38 -24.95 1.43
N SER A 217 -7.16 -25.77 0.71
CA SER A 217 -6.85 -26.31 -0.63
C SER A 217 -6.82 -25.25 -1.75
N MET A 218 -6.01 -25.47 -2.80
CA MET A 218 -5.64 -24.48 -3.83
C MET A 218 -6.68 -24.15 -4.91
N ASN A 219 -7.92 -24.58 -4.77
CA ASN A 219 -8.84 -24.53 -5.89
C ASN A 219 -9.52 -23.16 -5.98
N ILE A 220 -9.02 -22.27 -6.83
CA ILE A 220 -9.60 -20.93 -7.11
C ILE A 220 -11.08 -21.03 -7.49
N LEU A 221 -11.45 -22.08 -8.21
CA LEU A 221 -12.84 -22.39 -8.56
C LEU A 221 -13.71 -22.70 -7.34
N VAL A 222 -13.15 -23.35 -6.31
CA VAL A 222 -13.85 -23.62 -5.05
C VAL A 222 -14.00 -22.33 -4.25
N LEU A 223 -12.98 -21.46 -4.22
CA LEU A 223 -13.05 -20.15 -3.57
C LEU A 223 -14.07 -19.22 -4.24
N LEU A 224 -14.10 -19.17 -5.58
CA LEU A 224 -15.10 -18.40 -6.33
C LEU A 224 -16.52 -18.97 -6.14
N ARG A 225 -16.64 -20.29 -5.99
CA ARG A 225 -17.90 -20.95 -5.68
C ARG A 225 -18.37 -20.63 -4.27
N GLU A 226 -17.50 -20.70 -3.26
CA GLU A 226 -17.80 -20.32 -1.87
C GLU A 226 -18.18 -18.84 -1.76
N ALA A 227 -17.48 -17.95 -2.48
CA ALA A 227 -17.81 -16.52 -2.53
C ALA A 227 -19.19 -16.29 -3.16
N LYS A 228 -19.53 -17.02 -4.22
CA LYS A 228 -20.86 -16.96 -4.85
C LYS A 228 -21.95 -17.51 -3.94
N GLU A 229 -21.68 -18.56 -3.17
CA GLU A 229 -22.60 -19.15 -2.18
C GLU A 229 -22.82 -18.23 -0.97
N THR A 230 -21.86 -17.38 -0.61
CA THR A 230 -21.98 -16.41 0.51
C THR A 230 -22.72 -15.13 0.11
N LEU A 231 -22.75 -14.80 -1.19
CA LEU A 231 -23.42 -13.62 -1.76
C LEU A 231 -24.86 -13.90 -2.23
N ALA A 232 -25.27 -15.17 -2.28
CA ALA A 232 -26.61 -15.62 -2.64
C ALA A 232 -27.51 -15.74 -1.40
#